data_AF-A0A316QCU3-F1
#
_entry.id   AF-A0A316QCU3-F1
#
_cell.length_a   1.000
_cell.length_b   1.000
_cell.length_c   1.000
_cell.angle_alpha   90.00
_cell.angle_beta   90.00
_cell.angle_gamma   90.00
#
_symmetry.space_group_name_H-M   'P 1'
#
loop_
_entity.id
_entity.type
_entity.pdbx_description
1 polymer ?
#
loop_
_entity_poly.entity_id
_entity_poly.type
_entity_poly.pdbx_seq_one_letter_code
_entity_poly.pdbx_strand_id
1 'polypeptide(L)'
;MTSVFLANSVFPFFSLLTSASDSASEAVSDFGDGAVRLAIQYGWYFVIIVVGVLLLALVKRKAKKNLTPEAVRQRCAVLAKKLEETLSEDKKAKKNILNSTKILKLRSLAEDAMWNALRLVDERKDMVFENVANGLDGVANLLSELSEDSFSENRETETQLRAALENVNGLIVQIDDIVAARKG
;
A
#
# COMPACT_ATOMS: atom_id res chain seq x y z
N MET A 1 14.02 8.72 9.00
CA MET A 1 15.36 8.10 9.10
C MET A 1 15.28 6.57 8.99
N THR A 2 14.70 6.04 7.91
CA THR A 2 14.54 4.58 7.70
C THR A 2 14.92 4.13 6.29
N SER A 3 15.09 5.05 5.33
CA SER A 3 15.54 4.76 3.96
C SER A 3 17.05 4.49 3.85
N VAL A 4 17.85 5.01 4.79
CA VAL A 4 19.31 4.82 4.78
C VAL A 4 19.73 3.44 5.29
N PHE A 5 18.86 2.76 6.05
CA PHE A 5 19.18 1.44 6.61
C PHE A 5 18.96 0.27 5.64
N LEU A 6 18.16 0.42 4.58
CA LEU A 6 18.01 -0.62 3.55
C LEU A 6 19.15 -0.60 2.53
N ALA A 7 19.75 0.55 2.25
CA ALA A 7 20.87 0.64 1.31
C ALA A 7 22.15 -0.02 1.84
N ASN A 8 22.31 -0.07 3.17
CA ASN A 8 23.54 -0.55 3.80
C ASN A 8 23.60 -2.07 4.00
N SER A 9 22.48 -2.79 3.82
CA SER A 9 22.44 -4.26 3.91
C SER A 9 22.45 -4.97 2.55
N VAL A 10 22.14 -4.24 1.48
CA VAL A 10 22.11 -4.77 0.10
C VAL A 10 23.51 -4.73 -0.52
N PHE A 11 24.30 -3.70 -0.22
CA PHE A 11 25.67 -3.55 -0.72
C PHE A 11 26.63 -4.70 -0.37
N PRO A 12 26.72 -5.18 0.89
CA PRO A 12 27.62 -6.30 1.21
C PRO A 12 27.11 -7.62 0.60
N PHE A 13 25.81 -7.75 0.35
CA PHE A 13 25.22 -8.95 -0.26
C PHE A 13 25.58 -9.05 -1.74
N PHE A 14 25.56 -7.93 -2.48
CA PHE A 14 26.04 -7.88 -3.86
C PHE A 14 27.54 -8.18 -3.93
N SER A 15 28.37 -7.56 -3.08
CA SER A 15 29.81 -7.81 -3.07
C SER A 15 30.19 -9.25 -2.72
N LEU A 16 29.42 -9.92 -1.84
CA LEU A 16 29.62 -11.33 -1.51
C LEU A 16 29.24 -12.24 -2.70
N LEU A 17 28.19 -11.90 -3.44
CA LEU A 17 27.77 -12.59 -4.67
C LEU A 17 28.82 -12.44 -5.79
N THR A 18 29.39 -11.25 -5.97
CA THR A 18 30.44 -11.03 -6.97
C THR A 18 31.74 -11.73 -6.59
N SER A 19 32.14 -11.71 -5.31
CA SER A 19 33.34 -12.40 -4.84
C SER A 19 33.23 -13.93 -4.96
N ALA A 20 32.04 -14.51 -4.71
CA ALA A 20 31.81 -15.93 -4.94
C ALA A 20 31.81 -16.29 -6.44
N SER A 21 31.44 -15.33 -7.32
CA SER A 21 31.51 -15.48 -8.78
C SER A 21 32.95 -15.49 -9.29
N ASP A 22 33.85 -14.68 -8.72
CA ASP A 22 35.26 -14.66 -9.10
C ASP A 22 36.00 -15.93 -8.62
N SER A 23 35.72 -16.40 -7.40
CA SER A 23 36.31 -17.65 -6.90
C SER A 23 35.82 -18.92 -7.62
N ALA A 24 34.63 -18.89 -8.22
CA ALA A 24 34.14 -19.99 -9.05
C ALA A 24 34.75 -19.97 -10.47
N SER A 25 35.24 -18.82 -10.93
CA SER A 25 35.80 -18.65 -12.27
C SER A 25 37.25 -19.15 -12.39
N GLU A 26 38.02 -19.19 -11.31
CA GLU A 26 39.41 -19.70 -11.30
C GLU A 26 39.51 -21.23 -11.19
N ALA A 27 38.44 -21.93 -10.78
CA ALA A 27 38.45 -23.40 -10.64
C ALA A 27 38.10 -24.16 -11.94
N VAL A 28 37.82 -23.45 -13.03
CA VAL A 28 37.28 -24.01 -14.29
C VAL A 28 38.25 -23.70 -15.42
N SER A 29 39.45 -24.28 -15.36
CA SER A 29 40.42 -24.21 -16.45
C SER A 29 41.12 -25.55 -16.68
N ASP A 30 40.37 -26.64 -16.82
CA ASP A 30 40.78 -27.65 -17.80
C ASP A 30 39.67 -28.66 -18.13
N PHE A 31 39.48 -28.87 -19.44
CA PHE A 31 38.67 -29.89 -20.11
C PHE A 31 37.13 -29.76 -20.17
N GLY A 32 36.60 -29.50 -21.38
CA GLY A 32 35.18 -29.76 -21.76
C GLY A 32 34.22 -28.56 -21.69
N ASP A 33 34.75 -27.35 -21.59
CA ASP A 33 34.20 -26.24 -20.81
C ASP A 33 33.01 -25.44 -21.38
N GLY A 34 32.72 -25.47 -22.69
CA GLY A 34 31.75 -24.54 -23.28
C GLY A 34 30.30 -24.76 -22.84
N ALA A 35 29.83 -26.01 -22.88
CA ALA A 35 28.45 -26.35 -22.51
C ALA A 35 28.25 -26.40 -20.98
N VAL A 36 29.28 -26.79 -20.23
CA VAL A 36 29.26 -26.83 -18.77
C VAL A 36 29.33 -25.41 -18.18
N ARG A 37 30.17 -24.51 -18.72
CA ARG A 37 30.16 -23.09 -18.35
C ARG A 37 28.82 -22.42 -18.65
N LEU A 38 28.21 -22.69 -19.82
CA LEU A 38 26.86 -22.19 -20.11
C LEU A 38 25.84 -22.77 -19.12
N ALA A 39 25.86 -24.07 -18.83
CA ALA A 39 24.93 -24.68 -17.88
C ALA A 39 25.09 -24.16 -16.45
N ILE A 40 26.31 -23.85 -16.01
CA ILE A 40 26.59 -23.23 -14.71
C ILE A 40 26.11 -21.76 -14.69
N GLN A 41 26.38 -21.01 -15.76
CA GLN A 41 25.96 -19.62 -15.90
C GLN A 41 24.43 -19.49 -15.96
N TYR A 42 23.74 -20.35 -16.72
CA TYR A 42 22.27 -20.40 -16.78
C TYR A 42 21.63 -21.05 -15.54
N GLY A 43 22.32 -22.00 -14.90
CA GLY A 43 21.90 -22.63 -13.66
C GLY A 43 21.80 -21.61 -12.52
N TRP A 44 22.72 -20.65 -12.45
CA TRP A 44 22.67 -19.58 -11.47
C TRP A 44 21.44 -18.68 -11.64
N TYR A 45 21.07 -18.33 -12.87
CA TYR A 45 19.83 -17.58 -13.13
C TYR A 45 18.59 -18.36 -12.70
N PHE A 46 18.55 -19.69 -12.91
CA PHE A 46 17.45 -20.52 -12.43
C PHE A 46 17.35 -20.51 -10.90
N VAL A 47 18.47 -20.60 -10.18
CA VAL A 47 18.51 -20.48 -8.71
C VAL A 47 18.00 -19.11 -8.26
N ILE A 48 18.43 -18.01 -8.90
CA ILE A 48 17.94 -16.65 -8.59
C ILE A 48 16.43 -16.55 -8.79
N ILE A 49 15.90 -17.10 -9.89
CA ILE A 49 14.46 -17.08 -10.17
C ILE A 49 13.70 -17.88 -9.11
N VAL A 50 14.15 -19.08 -8.76
CA VAL A 50 13.51 -19.90 -7.72
C VAL A 50 13.54 -19.20 -6.35
N VAL A 51 14.67 -18.60 -5.98
CA VAL A 51 14.79 -17.80 -4.75
C VAL A 51 13.88 -16.58 -4.78
N GLY A 52 13.80 -15.88 -5.93
CA GLY A 52 12.90 -14.76 -6.14
C GLY A 52 11.42 -15.14 -5.97
N VAL A 53 11.00 -16.27 -6.56
CA VAL A 53 9.63 -16.81 -6.39
C VAL A 53 9.39 -17.21 -4.94
N LEU A 54 10.37 -17.81 -4.25
CA LEU A 54 10.27 -18.15 -2.85
C LEU A 54 10.09 -16.90 -1.97
N LEU A 55 10.88 -15.86 -2.22
CA LEU A 55 10.77 -14.57 -1.52
C LEU A 55 9.39 -13.94 -1.75
N LEU A 56 8.90 -13.94 -2.99
CA LEU A 56 7.54 -13.46 -3.31
C LEU A 56 6.47 -14.28 -2.58
N ALA A 57 6.62 -15.60 -2.49
CA ALA A 57 5.71 -16.47 -1.77
C ALA A 57 5.73 -16.21 -0.25
N LEU A 58 6.91 -15.94 0.32
CA LEU A 58 7.06 -15.58 1.74
C LEU A 58 6.48 -14.19 2.05
N VAL A 59 6.68 -13.21 1.17
CA VAL A 59 6.05 -11.89 1.26
C VAL A 59 4.53 -12.02 1.19
N LYS A 60 4.00 -12.82 0.24
CA LYS A 60 2.56 -13.13 0.17
C LYS A 60 2.04 -13.76 1.46
N ARG A 61 2.77 -14.72 2.05
CA ARG A 61 2.39 -15.34 3.33
C ARG A 61 2.38 -14.35 4.49
N LYS A 62 3.37 -13.47 4.59
CA LYS A 62 3.40 -12.42 5.62
C LYS A 62 2.28 -11.38 5.42
N ALA A 63 2.09 -10.92 4.19
CA ALA A 63 1.05 -9.94 3.86
C ALA A 63 -0.35 -10.49 4.18
N LYS A 64 -0.59 -11.77 3.89
CA LYS A 64 -1.83 -12.45 4.30
C LYS A 64 -2.05 -12.39 5.80
N LYS A 65 -1.03 -12.56 6.65
CA LYS A 65 -1.22 -12.55 8.11
C LYS A 65 -1.67 -11.20 8.68
N ASN A 66 -1.28 -10.10 8.04
CA ASN A 66 -1.62 -8.75 8.51
C ASN A 66 -2.90 -8.18 7.87
N LEU A 67 -3.56 -8.96 7.01
CA LEU A 67 -4.77 -8.54 6.33
C LEU A 67 -5.98 -8.89 7.21
N THR A 68 -6.38 -7.93 8.05
CA THR A 68 -7.50 -8.06 8.98
C THR A 68 -8.50 -6.92 8.84
N PRO A 69 -9.78 -7.15 9.17
CA PRO A 69 -10.81 -6.11 9.30
C PRO A 69 -10.36 -4.91 10.14
N GLU A 70 -9.69 -5.17 11.27
CA GLU A 70 -9.16 -4.15 12.18
C GLU A 70 -8.11 -3.25 11.50
N ALA A 71 -7.29 -3.79 10.59
CA ALA A 71 -6.33 -3.00 9.84
C ALA A 71 -7.02 -2.03 8.86
N VAL A 72 -8.11 -2.46 8.21
CA VAL A 72 -8.93 -1.59 7.34
C VAL A 72 -9.62 -0.51 8.17
N ARG A 73 -10.19 -0.87 9.32
CA ARG A 73 -10.76 0.08 10.30
C ARG A 73 -9.74 1.15 10.69
N GLN A 74 -8.52 0.73 11.05
CA GLN A 74 -7.48 1.66 11.48
C GLN A 74 -7.09 2.64 10.37
N ARG A 75 -7.04 2.20 9.10
CA ARG A 75 -6.80 3.10 7.96
C ARG A 75 -7.95 4.07 7.72
N CYS A 76 -9.19 3.61 7.84
CA CYS A 76 -10.38 4.48 7.77
C CYS A 76 -10.38 5.52 8.91
N ALA A 77 -10.00 5.13 10.12
CA ALA A 77 -9.88 6.04 11.26
C ALA A 77 -8.79 7.10 11.06
N VAL A 78 -7.64 6.73 10.47
CA VAL A 78 -6.59 7.69 10.09
C VAL A 78 -7.10 8.66 9.03
N LEU A 79 -7.85 8.17 8.03
CA LEU A 79 -8.47 9.00 7.01
C LEU A 79 -9.47 9.99 7.61
N ALA A 80 -10.41 9.51 8.45
CA ALA A 80 -11.39 10.34 9.14
C ALA A 80 -10.71 11.45 9.96
N LYS A 81 -9.69 11.10 10.75
CA LYS A 81 -8.93 12.07 11.54
C LYS A 81 -8.26 13.13 10.67
N LYS A 82 -7.67 12.75 9.53
CA LYS A 82 -7.06 13.72 8.62
C LYS A 82 -8.09 14.60 7.91
N LEU A 83 -9.27 14.07 7.59
CA LEU A 83 -10.40 14.86 7.10
C LEU A 83 -10.86 15.88 8.16
N GLU A 84 -10.97 15.48 9.43
CA GLU A 84 -11.29 16.39 10.54
C GLU A 84 -10.23 17.48 10.76
N GLU A 85 -8.95 17.11 10.73
CA GLU A 85 -7.83 18.05 10.82
C GLU A 85 -7.91 19.06 9.67
N THR A 86 -8.19 18.61 8.44
CA THR A 86 -8.31 19.48 7.27
C THR A 86 -9.52 20.42 7.39
N LEU A 87 -10.67 19.93 7.86
CA LEU A 87 -11.88 20.71 8.08
C LEU A 87 -11.73 21.74 9.22
N SER A 88 -11.02 21.38 10.29
CA SER A 88 -10.83 22.23 11.47
C SER A 88 -9.73 23.27 11.28
N GLU A 89 -8.70 22.97 10.48
CA GLU A 89 -7.70 23.94 10.04
C GLU A 89 -8.33 25.02 9.15
N ASP A 90 -9.24 24.65 8.24
CA ASP A 90 -9.91 25.60 7.36
C ASP A 90 -10.80 26.59 8.13
N LYS A 91 -11.46 26.14 9.20
CA LYS A 91 -12.21 27.03 10.13
C LYS A 91 -11.33 28.03 10.89
N LYS A 92 -10.08 27.67 11.18
CA LYS A 92 -9.13 28.51 11.94
C LYS A 92 -8.31 29.41 11.03
N ALA A 93 -7.95 28.94 9.85
CA ALA A 93 -7.27 29.70 8.83
C ALA A 93 -8.32 30.52 8.07
N LYS A 94 -8.57 31.76 8.49
CA LYS A 94 -9.26 32.80 7.68
C LYS A 94 -8.66 33.01 6.26
N LYS A 95 -7.62 32.27 5.90
CA LYS A 95 -6.99 32.19 4.58
C LYS A 95 -7.15 30.78 4.02
N ASN A 96 -8.13 30.72 3.13
CA ASN A 96 -8.32 29.86 1.96
C ASN A 96 -7.06 29.16 1.43
N ILE A 97 -6.64 28.07 2.08
CA ILE A 97 -5.58 27.19 1.59
C ILE A 97 -5.99 25.75 1.89
N LEU A 98 -7.15 25.33 1.40
CA LEU A 98 -7.37 23.93 1.08
C LEU A 98 -6.46 23.60 -0.11
N ASN A 99 -5.17 23.43 0.15
CA ASN A 99 -4.19 23.13 -0.89
C ASN A 99 -4.62 21.85 -1.59
N SER A 100 -4.73 21.86 -2.93
CA SER A 100 -4.96 20.66 -3.75
C SER A 100 -4.07 19.49 -3.31
N THR A 101 -2.84 19.75 -2.86
CA THR A 101 -1.94 18.75 -2.27
C THR A 101 -2.47 18.04 -1.01
N LYS A 102 -3.23 18.72 -0.13
CA LYS A 102 -3.88 18.10 1.03
C LYS A 102 -5.02 17.19 0.59
N ILE A 103 -5.83 17.64 -0.36
CA ILE A 103 -6.93 16.86 -0.94
C ILE A 103 -6.38 15.60 -1.63
N LEU A 104 -5.31 15.72 -2.40
CA LEU A 104 -4.60 14.60 -3.01
C LEU A 104 -4.05 13.60 -1.98
N LYS A 105 -3.56 14.09 -0.83
CA LYS A 105 -3.14 13.20 0.28
C LYS A 105 -4.32 12.48 0.92
N LEU A 106 -5.47 13.13 1.07
CA LEU A 106 -6.70 12.51 1.57
C LEU A 106 -7.20 11.44 0.60
N ARG A 107 -7.20 11.75 -0.70
CA ARG A 107 -7.55 10.80 -1.77
C ARG A 107 -6.63 9.58 -1.74
N SER A 108 -5.31 9.79 -1.68
CA SER A 108 -4.34 8.69 -1.59
C SER A 108 -4.58 7.80 -0.37
N LEU A 109 -5.00 8.36 0.77
CA LEU A 109 -5.36 7.58 1.96
C LEU A 109 -6.67 6.81 1.78
N ALA A 110 -7.67 7.40 1.09
CA ALA A 110 -8.92 6.73 0.75
C ALA A 110 -8.68 5.54 -0.20
N GLU A 111 -7.88 5.74 -1.26
CA GLU A 111 -7.49 4.69 -2.19
C GLU A 111 -6.70 3.58 -1.47
N ASP A 112 -5.74 3.93 -0.61
CA ASP A 112 -5.00 2.92 0.15
C ASP A 112 -5.93 2.12 1.07
N ALA A 113 -6.88 2.76 1.77
CA ALA A 113 -7.88 2.05 2.56
C ALA A 113 -8.75 1.13 1.68
N MET A 114 -9.18 1.60 0.50
CA MET A 114 -9.95 0.84 -0.48
C MET A 114 -9.21 -0.41 -0.94
N TRP A 115 -7.94 -0.29 -1.33
CA TRP A 115 -7.13 -1.43 -1.78
C TRP A 115 -6.97 -2.48 -0.69
N ASN A 116 -6.92 -2.09 0.59
CA ASN A 116 -6.87 -3.05 1.68
C ASN A 116 -8.21 -3.74 1.92
N ALA A 117 -9.33 -3.03 1.78
CA ALA A 117 -10.67 -3.62 1.81
C ALA A 117 -10.84 -4.62 0.66
N LEU A 118 -10.45 -4.24 -0.58
CA LEU A 118 -10.54 -5.12 -1.74
C LEU A 118 -9.64 -6.36 -1.60
N ARG A 119 -8.45 -6.21 -1.00
CA ARG A 119 -7.61 -7.37 -0.68
C ARG A 119 -8.31 -8.35 0.27
N LEU A 120 -9.15 -7.89 1.21
CA LEU A 120 -9.93 -8.81 2.05
C LEU A 120 -10.95 -9.60 1.21
N VAL A 121 -11.58 -8.96 0.23
CA VAL A 121 -12.45 -9.64 -0.73
C VAL A 121 -11.66 -10.68 -1.54
N ASP A 122 -10.53 -10.30 -2.12
CA ASP A 122 -9.76 -11.18 -3.02
C ASP A 122 -9.06 -12.33 -2.28
N GLU A 123 -8.33 -12.01 -1.20
CA GLU A 123 -7.46 -12.95 -0.51
C GLU A 123 -8.16 -13.70 0.63
N ARG A 124 -9.21 -13.13 1.22
CA ARG A 124 -9.99 -13.75 2.30
C ARG A 124 -11.41 -14.15 1.90
N LYS A 125 -11.85 -13.84 0.67
CA LYS A 125 -13.22 -14.10 0.19
C LYS A 125 -14.28 -13.44 1.07
N ASP A 126 -13.91 -12.30 1.64
CA ASP A 126 -14.73 -11.57 2.58
C ASP A 126 -15.58 -10.53 1.85
N MET A 127 -16.65 -11.00 1.22
CA MET A 127 -17.52 -10.20 0.35
C MET A 127 -18.16 -9.00 1.08
N VAL A 128 -18.23 -9.01 2.42
CA VAL A 128 -18.78 -7.88 3.18
C VAL A 128 -17.91 -6.63 3.04
N PHE A 129 -16.61 -6.81 2.78
CA PHE A 129 -15.69 -5.70 2.50
C PHE A 129 -15.78 -5.14 1.08
N GLU A 130 -16.55 -5.75 0.18
CA GLU A 130 -16.81 -5.22 -1.16
C GLU A 130 -17.60 -3.90 -1.07
N ASN A 131 -18.62 -3.87 -0.20
CA ASN A 131 -19.38 -2.65 0.08
C ASN A 131 -18.49 -1.56 0.71
N VAL A 132 -17.57 -1.96 1.60
CA VAL A 132 -16.62 -1.03 2.21
C VAL A 132 -15.65 -0.45 1.17
N ALA A 133 -15.16 -1.29 0.26
CA ALA A 133 -14.31 -0.84 -0.84
C ALA A 133 -15.05 0.13 -1.77
N ASN A 134 -16.29 -0.19 -2.16
CA ASN A 134 -17.12 0.69 -3.00
C ASN A 134 -17.41 2.04 -2.33
N GLY A 135 -17.64 2.05 -1.01
CA GLY A 135 -17.82 3.28 -0.25
C GLY A 135 -16.54 4.14 -0.20
N LEU A 136 -15.37 3.51 -0.05
CA LEU A 136 -14.08 4.20 -0.07
C LEU A 136 -13.72 4.73 -1.47
N ASP A 137 -14.10 4.01 -2.53
CA ASP A 137 -13.98 4.48 -3.92
C ASP A 137 -14.83 5.75 -4.14
N GLY A 138 -16.08 5.75 -3.66
CA GLY A 138 -16.93 6.93 -3.68
C GLY A 138 -16.30 8.14 -2.97
N VAL A 139 -15.65 7.92 -1.82
CA VAL A 139 -14.90 8.96 -1.09
C VAL A 139 -13.69 9.44 -1.89
N ALA A 140 -12.94 8.55 -2.53
CA ALA A 140 -11.80 8.91 -3.37
C ALA A 140 -12.22 9.74 -4.58
N ASN A 141 -13.35 9.40 -5.20
CA ASN A 141 -13.92 10.14 -6.33
C ASN A 141 -14.38 11.55 -5.93
N LEU A 142 -15.07 11.70 -4.79
CA LEU A 142 -15.43 13.02 -4.24
C LEU A 142 -14.18 13.88 -4.01
N LEU A 143 -13.11 13.28 -3.45
CA LEU A 143 -11.83 13.98 -3.24
C LEU A 143 -11.09 14.27 -4.55
N SER A 144 -11.29 13.47 -5.61
CA SER A 144 -10.75 13.73 -6.95
C SER A 144 -11.35 14.99 -7.55
N GLU A 145 -12.68 15.08 -7.53
CA GLU A 145 -13.45 16.21 -8.06
C GLU A 145 -13.01 17.52 -7.38
N LEU A 146 -12.90 17.50 -6.06
CA LEU A 146 -12.36 18.61 -5.25
C LEU A 146 -10.91 19.01 -5.59
N SER A 147 -10.10 18.10 -6.10
CA SER A 147 -8.69 18.38 -6.43
C SER A 147 -8.52 18.98 -7.82
N GLU A 148 -9.45 18.72 -8.73
CA GLU A 148 -9.49 19.21 -10.11
C GLU A 148 -10.19 20.57 -10.18
N ASP A 149 -11.24 20.78 -9.38
CA ASP A 149 -12.01 22.02 -9.34
C ASP A 149 -11.33 23.09 -8.45
N SER A 150 -10.23 23.64 -8.96
CA SER A 150 -9.49 24.74 -8.32
C SER A 150 -10.29 26.05 -8.13
N PHE A 151 -11.54 26.11 -8.60
CA PHE A 151 -12.44 27.26 -8.55
C PHE A 151 -13.76 27.04 -7.79
N SER A 152 -14.03 25.84 -7.25
CA SER A 152 -15.28 25.58 -6.51
C SER A 152 -15.43 26.53 -5.31
N GLU A 153 -16.65 27.03 -5.07
CA GLU A 153 -16.90 27.93 -3.95
C GLU A 153 -16.56 27.22 -2.63
N ASN A 154 -15.96 27.97 -1.69
CA ASN A 154 -15.46 27.41 -0.43
C ASN A 154 -16.54 26.71 0.43
N ARG A 155 -17.81 26.99 0.15
CA ARG A 155 -18.95 26.37 0.81
C ARG A 155 -19.25 24.99 0.21
N GLU A 156 -19.04 24.80 -1.08
CA GLU A 156 -19.22 23.53 -1.78
C GLU A 156 -18.10 22.55 -1.39
N THR A 157 -16.85 23.04 -1.33
CA THR A 157 -15.70 22.23 -0.88
C THR A 157 -15.87 21.73 0.56
N GLU A 158 -16.27 22.61 1.49
CA GLU A 158 -16.53 22.23 2.88
C GLU A 158 -17.70 21.24 2.99
N THR A 159 -18.73 21.38 2.16
CA THR A 159 -19.89 20.47 2.14
C THR A 159 -19.48 19.09 1.65
N GLN A 160 -18.69 19.01 0.58
CA GLN A 160 -18.19 17.74 0.04
C GLN A 160 -17.17 17.08 0.98
N LEU A 161 -16.31 17.85 1.66
CA LEU A 161 -15.41 17.31 2.70
C LEU A 161 -16.19 16.72 3.88
N ARG A 162 -17.27 17.39 4.31
CA ARG A 162 -18.17 16.87 5.36
C ARG A 162 -18.87 15.59 4.91
N ALA A 163 -19.37 15.55 3.68
CA ALA A 163 -19.99 14.35 3.12
C ALA A 163 -18.99 13.18 3.03
N ALA A 164 -17.75 13.45 2.60
CA ALA A 164 -16.67 12.46 2.59
C ALA A 164 -16.37 11.93 4.00
N LEU A 165 -16.32 12.81 5.00
CA LEU A 165 -16.10 12.43 6.39
C LEU A 165 -17.26 11.61 6.97
N GLU A 166 -18.50 12.01 6.69
CA GLU A 166 -19.70 11.26 7.10
C GLU A 166 -19.71 9.85 6.50
N ASN A 167 -19.38 9.73 5.21
CA ASN A 167 -19.25 8.45 4.54
C ASN A 167 -18.15 7.58 5.18
N VAL A 168 -16.97 8.13 5.44
CA VAL A 168 -15.88 7.38 6.10
C VAL A 168 -16.28 6.93 7.50
N ASN A 169 -16.95 7.79 8.28
CA ASN A 169 -17.44 7.42 9.61
C ASN A 169 -18.52 6.32 9.55
N GLY A 170 -19.45 6.39 8.59
CA GLY A 170 -20.42 5.33 8.34
C GLY A 170 -19.75 3.98 8.01
N LEU A 171 -18.68 4.01 7.21
CA LEU A 171 -17.90 2.81 6.88
C LEU A 171 -17.14 2.26 8.10
N ILE A 172 -16.63 3.11 8.99
CA ILE A 172 -16.00 2.66 10.25
C ILE A 172 -17.02 1.89 11.11
N VAL A 173 -18.25 2.41 11.23
CA VAL A 173 -19.32 1.72 11.98
C VAL A 173 -19.66 0.37 11.35
N GLN A 174 -19.77 0.31 10.01
CA GLN A 174 -19.99 -0.98 9.33
C GLN A 174 -18.87 -1.98 9.60
N ILE A 175 -17.60 -1.53 9.57
CA ILE A 175 -16.47 -2.41 9.89
C ILE A 175 -16.53 -2.89 11.35
N ASP A 176 -16.94 -2.03 12.28
CA ASP A 176 -17.11 -2.36 13.69
C ASP A 176 -18.21 -3.41 13.91
N ASP A 177 -19.35 -3.27 13.23
CA ASP A 177 -20.42 -4.26 13.27
C ASP A 177 -19.97 -5.61 12.71
N ILE A 178 -19.22 -5.61 11.61
CA ILE A 178 -18.62 -6.82 11.01
C ILE A 178 -17.66 -7.50 11.99
N VAL A 179 -16.83 -6.71 12.67
CA VAL A 179 -15.87 -7.23 13.66
C VAL A 179 -16.58 -7.77 14.88
N ALA A 180 -17.61 -7.09 15.38
CA ALA A 180 -18.41 -7.50 16.52
C ALA A 180 -19.16 -8.81 16.24
N ALA A 181 -19.80 -8.91 15.06
CA ALA A 181 -20.51 -10.12 14.62
C ALA A 181 -19.62 -11.36 14.48
N ARG A 182 -18.29 -11.19 14.37
CA ARG A 182 -17.31 -12.30 14.29
C ARG A 182 -16.72 -12.69 15.63
N LYS A 183 -16.88 -11.87 16.66
CA LYS A 183 -16.39 -12.11 18.02
C LYS A 183 -17.46 -12.77 18.91
N GLY A 184 -18.75 -12.64 18.56
CA GLY A 184 -19.86 -13.37 19.18
C GLY A 184 -20.06 -14.75 18.58
#